data_AF-A0A2N2FPX9-F1
#
_entry.id   AF-A0A2N2FPX9-F1
#
_cell.length_a   1.000
_cell.length_b   1.000
_cell.length_c   1.000
_cell.angle_alpha   90.00
_cell.angle_beta   90.00
_cell.angle_gamma   90.00
#
_symmetry.space_group_name_H-M   'P 1'
#
loop_
_entity.id
_entity.type
_entity.pdbx_description
1 polymer ?
#
loop_
_entity_poly.entity_id
_entity_poly.type
_entity_poly.pdbx_seq_one_letter_code
_entity_poly.pdbx_strand_id
1 'polypeptide(L)'
;EMTFVENRFFKLFYYIYLNHLLPAFAKIFSKNPAAYHYLADSIMNFPSPDAFSKILEEAGMVHVEKYPLTFGITWLHIGKKAISS
;
A
#
# COMPACT_ATOMS: atom_id res chain seq x y z
N GLU A 1 2.45 -24.53 -8.57
CA GLU A 1 3.23 -23.36 -9.04
C GLU A 1 2.30 -22.42 -9.80
N MET A 2 1.97 -21.26 -9.22
CA MET A 2 1.49 -20.09 -9.96
C MET A 2 2.51 -19.00 -9.69
N THR A 3 3.24 -18.65 -10.74
CA THR A 3 4.38 -17.74 -10.72
C THR A 3 3.99 -16.36 -10.21
N PHE A 4 4.55 -15.98 -9.06
CA PHE A 4 4.58 -14.60 -8.60
C PHE A 4 5.40 -13.77 -9.59
N VAL A 5 4.73 -13.25 -10.61
CA VAL A 5 5.22 -12.05 -11.27
C VAL A 5 4.94 -10.94 -10.27
N GLU A 6 5.94 -10.58 -9.46
CA GLU A 6 5.97 -9.32 -8.73
C GLU A 6 5.86 -8.17 -9.75
N ASN A 7 4.62 -7.87 -10.11
CA ASN A 7 3.98 -6.59 -10.40
C ASN A 7 4.83 -5.40 -10.90
N ARG A 8 5.79 -5.62 -11.81
CA ARG A 8 6.47 -4.56 -12.58
C ARG A 8 5.48 -3.61 -13.26
N PHE A 9 4.35 -4.13 -13.72
CA PHE A 9 3.27 -3.35 -14.33
C PHE A 9 2.59 -2.42 -13.34
N PHE A 10 2.38 -2.83 -12.09
CA PHE A 10 1.81 -1.97 -11.05
C PHE A 10 2.76 -0.86 -10.67
N LYS A 11 4.06 -1.15 -10.50
CA LYS A 11 5.07 -0.12 -10.20
C LYS A 11 5.10 0.96 -11.28
N LEU A 12 4.95 0.57 -12.54
CA LEU A 12 4.86 1.49 -13.67
C LEU A 12 3.55 2.30 -13.68
N PHE A 13 2.41 1.66 -13.45
CA PHE A 13 1.11 2.34 -13.41
C PHE A 13 1.02 3.31 -12.23
N TYR A 14 1.57 2.94 -11.07
CA TYR A 14 1.65 3.78 -9.88
C TYR A 14 2.62 4.94 -10.07
N TYR A 15 3.77 4.71 -10.71
CA TYR A 15 4.70 5.78 -11.08
C TYR A 15 4.01 6.82 -11.99
N ILE A 16 3.22 6.37 -12.98
CA ILE A 16 2.46 7.27 -13.86
C ILE A 16 1.35 7.99 -13.08
N TYR A 17 0.58 7.29 -12.25
CA TYR A 17 -0.47 7.90 -11.42
C TYR A 17 0.08 8.96 -10.47
N LEU A 18 1.15 8.64 -9.74
CA LEU A 18 1.75 9.55 -8.75
C LEU A 18 2.54 10.70 -9.39
N ASN A 19 3.23 10.50 -10.51
CA ASN A 19 4.04 11.56 -11.13
C ASN A 19 3.27 12.42 -12.14
N HIS A 20 2.15 11.94 -12.69
CA HIS A 20 1.40 12.69 -13.72
C HIS A 20 -0.02 13.05 -13.27
N LEU A 21 -0.78 12.10 -12.71
CA LEU A 21 -2.17 12.39 -12.31
C LEU A 21 -2.21 13.18 -11.00
N LEU A 22 -1.43 12.80 -10.00
CA LEU A 22 -1.46 13.42 -8.68
C LEU A 22 -1.02 14.90 -8.67
N PRO A 23 0.01 15.35 -9.41
CA PRO A 23 0.36 16.76 -9.53
C PRO A 23 -0.67 17.57 -10.33
N ALA A 24 -1.29 16.95 -11.34
CA ALA A 24 -2.39 17.56 -12.08
C ALA A 24 -3.61 17.80 -11.18
N PHE A 25 -4.01 16.80 -10.39
CA PHE A 25 -5.09 16.94 -9.40
C PHE A 25 -4.73 17.91 -8.27
N ALA A 26 -3.50 17.89 -7.76
CA ALA A 26 -3.04 18.84 -6.73
C ALA A 26 -3.11 20.30 -7.22
N LYS A 27 -2.78 20.56 -8.49
CA LYS A 27 -2.86 21.88 -9.12
C LYS A 27 -4.31 22.34 -9.35
N ILE A 28 -5.24 21.41 -9.52
CA ILE A 28 -6.66 21.69 -9.78
C ILE A 28 -7.47 21.82 -8.48
N PHE A 29 -7.17 21.03 -7.44
CA PHE A 29 -8.04 20.85 -6.28
C PHE A 29 -7.51 21.40 -4.94
N SER A 30 -6.26 21.89 -4.83
CA SER A 30 -5.67 22.17 -3.50
C SER A 30 -5.04 23.56 -3.31
N LYS A 31 -5.34 24.17 -2.15
CA LYS A 31 -4.56 25.26 -1.52
C LYS A 31 -3.33 24.75 -0.75
N ASN A 32 -3.13 23.42 -0.63
CA ASN A 32 -2.02 22.77 0.07
C ASN A 32 -1.43 21.60 -0.77
N PRO A 33 -0.48 21.90 -1.67
CA PRO A 33 0.22 20.89 -2.48
C PRO A 33 1.06 19.89 -1.67
N ALA A 34 1.55 20.29 -0.49
CA ALA A 34 2.45 19.46 0.32
C ALA A 34 1.76 18.18 0.84
N ALA A 35 0.47 18.24 1.17
CA ALA A 35 -0.29 17.07 1.62
C ALA A 35 -0.37 15.97 0.54
N TYR A 36 -0.46 16.38 -0.73
CA TYR A 36 -0.50 15.46 -1.86
C TYR A 36 0.87 14.83 -2.16
N HIS A 37 1.97 15.58 -1.99
CA HIS A 37 3.32 15.00 -2.02
C HIS A 37 3.52 13.99 -0.90
N TYR A 38 3.16 14.33 0.34
CA TYR A 38 3.25 13.40 1.45
C TYR A 38 2.46 12.10 1.19
N LEU A 39 1.25 12.21 0.64
CA LEU A 39 0.47 11.05 0.25
C LEU A 39 1.20 10.19 -0.78
N ALA A 40 1.70 10.79 -1.86
CA ALA A 40 2.45 10.08 -2.89
C ALA A 40 3.69 9.36 -2.32
N ASP A 41 4.48 10.07 -1.52
CA ASP A 41 5.69 9.54 -0.90
C ASP A 41 5.36 8.41 0.09
N SER A 42 4.30 8.55 0.89
CA SER A 42 3.87 7.52 1.84
C SER A 42 3.46 6.23 1.13
N ILE A 43 2.76 6.33 -0.01
CA ILE A 43 2.34 5.16 -0.79
C ILE A 43 3.56 4.49 -1.45
N MET A 44 4.50 5.27 -1.99
CA MET A 44 5.71 4.71 -2.63
C MET A 44 6.64 3.97 -1.67
N ASN A 45 6.69 4.42 -0.42
CA ASN A 45 7.52 3.84 0.63
C ASN A 45 6.77 2.81 1.49
N PHE A 46 5.48 2.59 1.23
CA PHE A 46 4.71 1.61 1.99
C PHE A 46 5.24 0.19 1.74
N PRO A 47 5.37 -0.66 2.78
CA PRO A 47 5.86 -2.02 2.62
C PRO A 47 5.00 -2.83 1.64
N SER A 48 5.58 -3.83 0.99
CA SER A 48 4.79 -4.80 0.23
C SER A 48 3.78 -5.50 1.17
N PRO A 49 2.66 -6.04 0.65
CA PRO A 49 1.67 -6.72 1.48
C PRO A 49 2.31 -7.83 2.34
N ASP A 50 3.25 -8.57 1.78
CA ASP A 50 3.98 -9.63 2.49
C ASP A 50 4.84 -9.08 3.62
N ALA A 51 5.57 -8.00 3.36
CA ALA A 51 6.38 -7.33 4.37
C ALA A 51 5.52 -6.71 5.47
N PHE A 52 4.39 -6.10 5.10
CA PHE A 52 3.46 -5.51 6.07
C PHE A 52 2.81 -6.57 6.95
N SER A 53 2.42 -7.73 6.40
CA SER A 53 1.96 -8.87 7.21
C SER A 53 2.99 -9.31 8.24
N LYS A 54 4.28 -9.38 7.88
CA LYS A 54 5.36 -9.71 8.83
C LYS A 54 5.48 -8.67 9.94
N ILE A 55 5.38 -7.38 9.61
CA ILE A 55 5.38 -6.31 10.62
C ILE A 55 4.23 -6.50 11.61
N LEU A 56 3.03 -6.91 11.15
CA LEU A 56 1.90 -7.19 12.04
C LEU A 56 2.17 -8.41 12.95
N GLU A 57 2.77 -9.47 12.41
CA GLU A 57 3.17 -10.66 13.18
C GLU A 57 4.23 -10.33 14.23
N GLU A 58 5.26 -9.57 13.86
CA GLU A 58 6.31 -9.07 14.77
C GLU A 58 5.75 -8.16 15.86
N ALA A 59 4.67 -7.43 15.58
CA ALA A 59 3.93 -6.65 16.57
C ALA A 59 3.04 -7.50 17.50
N GLY A 60 3.07 -8.83 17.38
CA GLY A 60 2.34 -9.76 18.25
C GLY A 60 0.91 -10.07 17.81
N MET A 61 0.53 -9.71 16.57
CA MET A 61 -0.71 -10.18 15.98
C MET A 61 -0.56 -11.64 15.54
N VAL A 62 -1.60 -12.43 15.74
CA VAL A 62 -1.68 -13.82 15.30
C VAL A 62 -2.75 -13.98 14.23
N HIS A 63 -2.66 -15.04 13.44
CA HIS A 63 -3.57 -15.31 12.32
C HIS A 63 -3.69 -14.11 11.36
N VAL A 64 -2.54 -13.57 10.92
CA VAL A 64 -2.52 -12.45 9.98
C VAL A 64 -2.90 -12.95 8.58
N GLU A 65 -4.05 -12.48 8.09
CA GLU A 65 -4.56 -12.75 6.76
C GLU A 65 -4.50 -11.47 5.91
N LYS A 66 -4.32 -11.63 4.60
CA LYS A 66 -4.28 -10.51 3.67
C LYS A 66 -5.13 -10.81 2.43
N TYR A 67 -5.86 -9.81 1.97
CA TYR A 67 -6.78 -9.93 0.84
C TYR A 67 -6.53 -8.80 -0.15
N PRO A 68 -6.26 -9.10 -1.44
CA PRO A 68 -6.14 -8.07 -2.45
C PRO A 68 -7.51 -7.44 -2.74
N LEU A 69 -7.55 -6.12 -2.82
CA LEU A 69 -8.72 -5.33 -3.20
C LEU A 69 -8.42 -4.56 -4.48
N THR A 70 -9.46 -4.30 -5.27
CA THR A 70 -9.36 -3.55 -6.55
C THR A 70 -8.21 -4.09 -7.43
N PHE A 71 -8.23 -5.39 -7.70
CA PHE A 71 -7.19 -6.09 -8.47
C PHE A 71 -5.76 -6.00 -7.89
N GLY A 72 -5.61 -5.74 -6.58
CA GLY A 72 -4.32 -5.68 -5.90
C GLY A 72 -3.72 -4.28 -5.79
N ILE A 73 -4.51 -3.22 -6.08
CA ILE A 73 -4.12 -1.83 -5.83
C ILE A 73 -4.03 -1.55 -4.33
N THR A 74 -4.92 -2.13 -3.53
CA THR A 74 -4.89 -2.04 -2.07
C THR A 74 -5.06 -3.43 -1.45
N TRP A 75 -4.66 -3.57 -0.19
CA TRP A 75 -4.71 -4.84 0.52
C TRP A 75 -5.37 -4.64 1.88
N LEU A 76 -6.30 -5.53 2.21
CA LEU A 76 -6.91 -5.62 3.53
C LEU A 76 -6.09 -6.61 4.36
N HIS A 77 -5.55 -6.15 5.49
CA HIS A 77 -4.86 -7.00 6.46
C HIS A 77 -5.73 -7.18 7.69
N ILE A 78 -5.91 -8.43 8.12
CA ILE A 78 -6.69 -8.79 9.32
C ILE A 78 -5.77 -9.57 10.24
N GLY A 79 -5.55 -9.07 11.46
CA GLY A 79 -4.81 -9.75 12.50
C GLY A 79 -5.63 -9.84 13.78
N LYS A 80 -5.42 -10.90 14.57
CA LYS A 80 -6.04 -11.06 15.88
C LYS A 80 -5.01 -10.77 16.96
N LYS A 81 -5.39 -10.01 17.98
CA LYS A 81 -4.53 -9.82 19.15
C LYS A 81 -4.41 -11.15 19.90
N ALA A 82 -3.19 -11.60 20.18
CA ALA A 82 -2.99 -12.75 21.06
C ALA A 82 -3.56 -12.43 22.45
N ILE A 83 -4.46 -13.27 22.94
CA ILE A 83 -4.93 -13.17 24.33
C ILE A 83 -3.80 -13.73 25.19
N SER A 84 -3.11 -12.87 25.93
CA SER A 84 -2.25 -13.27 27.04
C SER A 84 -3.13 -14.02 28.05
N SER A 85 -2.94 -15.34 28.16
CA SER A 85 -3.48 -16.13 29.28
C SER A 85 -2.52 -16.06 30.46
#